data_AF-A0A6F8SID2-F1
#
_entry.id   AF-A0A6F8SID2-F1
#
_cell.length_a   1.000
_cell.length_b   1.000
_cell.length_c   1.000
_cell.angle_alpha   90.00
_cell.angle_beta   90.00
_cell.angle_gamma   90.00
#
_symmetry.space_group_name_H-M   'P 1'
#
loop_
_entity.id
_entity.type
_entity.pdbx_description
1 polymer ?
#
loop_
_entity_poly.entity_id
_entity_poly.type
_entity_poly.pdbx_seq_one_letter_code
_entity_poly.pdbx_strand_id
1 'polypeptide(L)' 'MERYEAYKDSGIEWIGAIPVDWGLAPVKGVSKIVAGKTPRSDNEKYWGGDIPWITAHVR' A
#
# COMPACT_ATOMS: atom_id res chain seq x y z
N MET A 1 19.16 16.87 -1.46
CA MET A 1 17.89 17.54 -1.73
C MET A 1 16.99 17.29 -0.54
N GLU A 2 16.69 18.32 0.25
CA GLU A 2 15.78 18.20 1.38
C GLU A 2 14.34 18.34 0.88
N ARG A 3 13.48 17.36 1.22
CA ARG A 3 12.11 17.27 0.68
C ARG A 3 11.10 18.09 1.48
N TYR A 4 11.42 18.46 2.72
CA TYR A 4 10.53 19.16 3.65
C TYR A 4 11.34 20.16 4.47
N GLU A 5 10.68 21.18 5.00
CA GLU A 5 11.33 22.28 5.73
C GLU A 5 11.87 21.86 7.11
N ALA A 6 11.25 20.87 7.76
CA ALA A 6 11.70 20.34 9.05
C ALA A 6 11.22 18.90 9.30
N TYR A 7 11.92 18.21 10.21
CA TYR A 7 11.63 16.84 10.63
C TYR A 7 11.54 16.73 12.16
N LYS A 8 10.76 15.76 12.64
CA LYS A 8 10.60 15.36 14.05
C LYS A 8 10.85 13.85 14.20
N ASP A 9 11.20 13.42 15.41
CA ASP A 9 11.28 12.00 15.73
C ASP A 9 9.88 11.35 15.70
N SER A 10 9.76 10.17 15.09
CA SER A 10 8.47 9.48 14.99
C SER A 10 8.06 8.73 16.26
N GLY A 11 8.98 8.52 17.21
CA GLY A 11 8.80 7.64 18.36
C GLY A 11 8.79 6.14 18.01
N ILE A 12 9.07 5.77 16.76
CA ILE A 12 9.08 4.39 16.27
C ILE A 12 10.46 4.08 15.67
N GLU A 13 11.20 3.17 16.30
CA GLU A 13 12.62 2.91 16.01
C GLU A 13 12.92 2.64 14.53
N TRP A 14 12.07 1.84 13.87
CA TRP A 14 12.30 1.47 12.46
C TRP A 14 11.92 2.56 11.45
N ILE A 15 11.20 3.60 11.86
CA ILE A 15 10.78 4.71 10.98
C ILE A 15 11.80 5.86 11.03
N GLY A 16 12.30 6.20 12.22
CA GLY A 16 13.20 7.33 12.41
C GLY A 16 12.49 8.69 12.26
N ALA A 17 13.11 9.64 11.55
CA ALA A 17 12.62 11.01 11.43
C ALA A 17 11.55 11.18 10.33
N ILE A 18 10.48 11.92 10.64
CA ILE A 18 9.34 12.21 9.75
C ILE A 18 9.11 13.73 9.64
N PRO A 19 8.46 14.24 8.57
CA PRO A 19 8.18 15.67 8.45
C PRO A 19 7.34 16.20 9.61
N VAL A 20 7.61 17.43 10.03
CA VAL A 20 6.92 18.03 11.19
C VAL A 20 5.40 18.11 11.01
N ASP A 21 4.93 18.39 9.80
CA ASP A 21 3.51 18.54 9.45
C ASP A 21 2.73 17.23 9.35
N TRP A 22 3.40 16.07 9.40
CA TRP A 22 2.69 14.79 9.34
C TRP A 22 1.90 14.54 10.63
N GLY A 23 0.60 14.30 10.45
CA GLY A 23 -0.35 13.91 11.50
C GLY A 23 -0.68 12.41 11.46
N LEU A 24 -1.54 11.97 12.40
CA LEU A 24 -2.05 10.61 12.45
C LEU A 24 -3.43 10.54 11.81
N ALA A 25 -3.64 9.57 10.93
CA ALA A 25 -4.94 9.30 10.32
C ALA A 25 -5.19 7.79 10.21
N PRO A 26 -6.45 7.34 10.38
CA PRO A 26 -6.79 5.96 10.10
C PRO A 26 -6.69 5.67 8.60
N VAL A 27 -6.18 4.50 8.22
CA VAL A 27 -6.03 4.09 6.80
C VAL A 27 -7.37 4.19 6.05
N LYS A 28 -8.48 3.85 6.69
CA LYS A 28 -9.84 3.99 6.12
C LYS A 28 -10.22 5.43 5.77
N GLY A 29 -9.63 6.42 6.45
CA GLY A 29 -9.91 7.85 6.21
C GLY A 29 -9.10 8.46 5.07
N VAL A 30 -8.00 7.82 4.66
CA VAL A 30 -7.08 8.34 3.63
C VAL A 30 -6.98 7.45 2.40
N SER A 31 -7.67 6.30 2.38
CA SER A 31 -7.60 5.33 1.29
C SER A 31 -8.94 4.65 1.03
N LYS A 32 -9.10 4.17 -0.21
CA LYS A 32 -10.20 3.27 -0.58
C LYS A 32 -9.75 1.83 -0.39
N ILE A 33 -10.32 1.15 0.60
CA ILE A 33 -10.06 -0.27 0.84
C ILE A 33 -10.89 -1.10 -0.13
N VAL A 34 -10.23 -1.87 -1.00
CA VAL A 34 -10.87 -2.80 -1.94
C VAL A 34 -10.34 -4.20 -1.66
N ALA A 35 -11.22 -5.13 -1.32
CA ALA A 35 -10.85 -6.55 -1.21
C ALA A 35 -10.62 -7.11 -2.61
N GLY A 36 -9.56 -7.93 -2.77
CA GLY A 36 -9.30 -8.63 -4.02
C GLY A 36 -10.53 -9.43 -4.46
N LYS A 37 -11.01 -9.18 -5.67
CA LYS A 37 -12.03 -10.01 -6.30
C LYS A 37 -11.30 -10.92 -7.27
N THR A 38 -11.18 -12.21 -6.94
CA THR A 38 -10.72 -13.20 -7.92
C THR A 38 -11.68 -13.14 -9.11
N PRO A 39 -11.21 -12.76 -10.31
CA PRO A 39 -12.03 -12.85 -11.52
C PRO A 39 -12.56 -14.28 -11.67
N ARG A 40 -13.74 -14.43 -12.25
CA ARG A 40 -14.27 -15.76 -12.53
C ARG A 40 -13.31 -16.49 -13.48
N SER A 41 -13.09 -17.78 -13.23
CA SER A 41 -12.21 -18.64 -14.03
C SER A 41 -12.68 -18.80 -15.48
N ASP A 42 -13.94 -18.52 -15.76
CA ASP A 42 -14.54 -18.57 -17.11
C ASP A 42 -14.18 -17.37 -18.02
N ASN A 43 -13.52 -16.33 -17.49
CA ASN A 43 -13.14 -15.17 -18.30
C ASN A 43 -11.72 -15.29 -18.87
N GLU A 44 -11.63 -15.82 -20.09
CA GLU A 44 -10.38 -16.09 -20.83
C GLU A 44 -9.46 -14.86 -20.95
N LYS A 45 -9.98 -13.63 -20.86
CA LYS A 45 -9.16 -12.40 -20.88
C LYS A 45 -8.13 -12.34 -19.76
N TYR A 46 -8.41 -12.99 -18.62
CA TYR A 46 -7.54 -12.94 -17.46
C TYR A 46 -6.62 -14.17 -17.34
N TRP A 47 -6.75 -15.18 -18.22
CA TRP A 47 -6.01 -16.44 -18.11
C TRP A 47 -5.18 -16.71 -19.38
N GLY A 48 -3.95 -17.21 -19.22
CA GLY A 48 -3.12 -17.65 -20.36
C GLY A 48 -2.53 -16.54 -21.25
N GLY A 49 -2.75 -15.25 -20.94
CA GLY A 49 -2.10 -14.12 -21.59
C GLY A 49 -0.93 -13.54 -20.78
N ASP A 50 -0.47 -12.35 -21.18
CA ASP A 50 0.71 -11.69 -20.59
C ASP A 50 0.45 -10.94 -19.27
N ILE A 51 -0.73 -11.10 -18.66
CA ILE A 51 -1.06 -10.46 -17.39
C ILE A 51 -0.33 -11.22 -16.25
N PRO A 52 0.62 -10.59 -15.54
CA PRO A 52 1.33 -11.26 -14.46
C PRO A 52 0.43 -11.44 -13.24
N TRP A 53 0.25 -12.68 -12.82
CA TRP A 53 -0.53 -13.04 -11.64
C TRP A 53 0.33 -13.10 -10.39
N ILE A 54 -0.08 -12.37 -9.36
CA ILE A 54 0.52 -12.43 -8.03
C ILE A 54 -0.37 -13.29 -7.15
N THR A 55 0.11 -14.50 -6.83
CA THR A 55 -0.58 -15.41 -5.92
C THR A 55 -0.05 -15.20 -4.51
N ALA A 56 -0.93 -14.84 -3.57
CA ALA A 56 -0.59 -14.86 -2.16
C ALA A 56 -0.36 -16.32 -1.74
N HIS A 57 0.89 -16.72 -1.54
CA HIS A 57 1.19 -18.04 -1.02
C HIS A 57 0.85 -18.06 0.46
N VAL A 58 -0.26 -18.68 0.80
CA VAL A 58 -0.64 -18.96 2.20
C VAL A 58 0.00 -20.30 2.55
N ARG A 59 0.85 -20.32 3.59
CA ARG A 59 1.37 -21.56 4.17
C ARG A 59 0.29 -22.28 4.97
#